data_AF-A0A7V2ADA4-F1
#
_entry.id   AF-A0A7V2ADA4-F1
#
_cell.length_a   1.000
_cell.length_b   1.000
_cell.length_c   1.000
_cell.angle_alpha   90.00
_cell.angle_beta   90.00
_cell.angle_gamma   90.00
#
_symmetry.space_group_name_H-M   'P 1'
#
loop_
_entity.id
_entity.type
_entity.pdbx_description
1 polymer ?
#
loop_
_entity_poly.entity_id
_entity_poly.type
_entity_poly.pdbx_seq_one_letter_code
_entity_poly.pdbx_strand_id
1 'polypeptide(L)'
;MAFLTLWGCSERPGGDHYENEPPQVWLASAPPSGAETGYKIHLFWGGWDPDGDIAYYEYCITDNRNGIFNPADTVSTPGDSTSAGRNPWRRVWGNDSIFVFSADELVDSNTTNPITKFQRSHTFLIRSVDEEGLPSVEVAHRSFTAWTLSPSIYITVPGARPGNSLLVAPVSTFQWRATDYLQDLEKPLEPDSVRWMLRAVDGTGYGGAINYIRTHPNAPDWYPWYPYDAEGDSGHFWTTPPVDLGSYVFAVQAKDEAGAVTPVFDEYYNVRRLRVEQRNAGPQLNVFNEYIGTVRSSNPNPSVVIVDLPSSIPIQFTITASADYYGGLVTGYRYGWDVLNLSNPDEWEIDVTPFTDARGDPTAKTVPRTFYFGTHTFDVEVYDHSGLLSRVEIKVNVIPFSMERSLLLVDDFEPTAAGIFTTRGEMPNDEEHDAFWESMLSDVAGFNFSVDQLPVKHGEPLSITRIAPYRSIIWDAKGGYDVNIYAIPKLYDIIKY
;
A
#
# COMPACT_ATOMS: atom_id res chain seq x y z
N MET A 1 -42.26 74.24 -1.08
CA MET A 1 -42.46 73.91 -2.51
C MET A 1 -41.16 73.39 -3.05
N ALA A 2 -41.02 72.26 -3.72
CA ALA A 2 -41.81 71.04 -3.86
C ALA A 2 -40.78 70.04 -4.42
N PHE A 3 -40.62 68.88 -3.78
CA PHE A 3 -39.76 67.81 -4.30
C PHE A 3 -40.55 67.06 -5.38
N LEU A 4 -39.99 66.99 -6.59
CA LEU A 4 -40.49 66.17 -7.68
C LEU A 4 -40.14 64.70 -7.39
N THR A 5 -41.14 63.85 -7.25
CA THR A 5 -41.03 62.39 -7.28
C THR A 5 -41.18 61.90 -8.72
N LEU A 6 -40.17 61.20 -9.22
CA LEU A 6 -40.20 60.47 -10.50
C LEU A 6 -40.99 59.18 -10.31
N TRP A 7 -42.04 58.97 -11.09
CA TRP A 7 -42.72 57.69 -11.25
C TRP A 7 -42.12 56.95 -12.46
N GLY A 8 -41.71 55.69 -12.26
CA GLY A 8 -41.30 54.78 -13.32
C GLY A 8 -42.52 54.26 -14.08
N CYS A 9 -42.44 54.26 -15.41
CA CYS A 9 -43.46 53.68 -16.31
C CYS A 9 -43.28 52.16 -16.38
N SER A 10 -44.38 51.40 -16.33
CA SER A 10 -44.42 49.97 -16.62
C SER A 10 -44.51 49.70 -18.13
N GLU A 11 -43.90 48.60 -18.60
CA GLU A 11 -43.75 48.26 -20.03
C GLU A 11 -44.92 47.48 -20.65
N ARG A 12 -46.10 47.40 -20.00
CA ARG A 12 -47.28 46.71 -20.57
C ARG A 12 -48.39 47.68 -21.00
N PRO A 13 -48.98 47.50 -22.20
CA PRO A 13 -49.96 48.43 -22.74
C PRO A 13 -51.29 48.37 -21.95
N GLY A 14 -51.57 49.40 -21.15
CA GLY A 14 -52.85 49.50 -20.42
C GLY A 14 -52.90 50.52 -19.28
N GLY A 15 -51.77 50.85 -18.64
CA GLY A 15 -51.71 51.94 -17.64
C GLY A 15 -52.50 51.74 -16.34
N ASP A 16 -53.21 50.61 -16.17
CA ASP A 16 -53.82 50.23 -14.90
C ASP A 16 -52.78 49.55 -14.01
N HIS A 17 -52.71 49.97 -12.74
CA HIS A 17 -51.90 49.33 -11.71
C HIS A 17 -52.53 47.96 -11.40
N TYR A 18 -51.89 46.87 -11.82
CA TYR A 18 -52.28 45.53 -11.39
C TYR A 18 -51.61 45.22 -10.04
N GLU A 19 -52.31 44.49 -9.17
CA GLU A 19 -51.69 43.89 -7.98
C GLU A 19 -50.96 42.63 -8.45
N ASN A 20 -49.66 42.52 -8.14
CA ASN A 20 -48.83 41.38 -8.50
C ASN A 20 -49.37 40.10 -7.84
N GLU A 21 -49.73 39.10 -8.64
CA GLU A 21 -50.23 37.83 -8.14
C GLU A 21 -49.05 36.89 -7.77
N PRO A 22 -49.15 36.09 -6.70
CA PRO A 22 -48.05 35.21 -6.33
C PRO A 22 -47.93 34.02 -7.30
N PRO A 23 -46.71 33.62 -7.67
CA PRO A 23 -46.50 32.49 -8.55
C PRO A 23 -46.83 31.15 -7.86
N GLN A 24 -46.94 30.09 -8.65
CA GLN A 24 -47.08 28.70 -8.22
C GLN A 24 -45.81 27.89 -8.50
N VAL A 25 -45.64 26.79 -7.76
CA VAL A 25 -44.48 25.88 -7.89
C VAL A 25 -44.90 24.42 -7.68
N TRP A 26 -44.29 23.49 -8.39
CA TRP A 26 -44.45 22.05 -8.15
C TRP A 26 -43.16 21.28 -8.43
N LEU A 27 -43.04 20.08 -7.83
CA LEU A 27 -41.98 19.13 -8.14
C LEU A 27 -42.44 18.20 -9.28
N ALA A 28 -41.80 18.29 -10.43
CA ALA A 28 -42.09 17.45 -11.59
C ALA A 28 -41.51 16.04 -11.42
N SER A 29 -40.32 15.92 -10.81
CA SER A 29 -39.71 14.64 -10.48
C SER A 29 -38.86 14.77 -9.23
N ALA A 30 -39.12 13.88 -8.27
CA ALA A 30 -38.36 13.72 -7.04
C ALA A 30 -38.66 12.33 -6.45
N PRO A 31 -37.83 11.81 -5.54
CA PRO A 31 -38.06 10.52 -4.89
C PRO A 31 -39.46 10.44 -4.27
N PRO A 32 -40.13 9.27 -4.29
CA PRO A 32 -41.40 9.12 -3.59
C PRO A 32 -41.29 9.58 -2.14
N SER A 33 -42.37 10.18 -1.60
CA SER A 33 -42.31 10.71 -0.23
C SER A 33 -42.03 9.58 0.76
N GLY A 34 -41.01 9.75 1.60
CA GLY A 34 -40.53 8.74 2.55
C GLY A 34 -39.72 7.60 1.93
N ALA A 35 -39.41 7.66 0.63
CA ALA A 35 -38.57 6.66 -0.01
C ALA A 35 -37.10 6.78 0.43
N GLU A 36 -36.42 5.64 0.36
CA GLU A 36 -34.97 5.59 0.38
C GLU A 36 -34.40 5.70 -1.02
N THR A 37 -33.37 6.51 -1.19
CA THR A 37 -32.73 6.72 -2.48
C THR A 37 -31.25 7.06 -2.29
N GLY A 38 -30.50 6.95 -3.38
CA GLY A 38 -29.10 7.33 -3.36
C GLY A 38 -28.89 8.80 -3.01
N TYR A 39 -27.76 9.12 -2.41
CA TYR A 39 -27.48 10.47 -1.93
C TYR A 39 -27.25 11.52 -3.07
N LYS A 40 -26.99 11.10 -4.31
CA LYS A 40 -27.00 11.96 -5.51
C LYS A 40 -28.36 11.87 -6.20
N ILE A 41 -29.12 12.96 -6.21
CA ILE A 41 -30.49 12.97 -6.73
C ILE A 41 -30.65 14.09 -7.75
N HIS A 42 -31.16 13.74 -8.92
CA HIS A 42 -31.61 14.69 -9.93
C HIS A 42 -33.06 15.07 -9.66
N LEU A 43 -33.29 16.32 -9.28
CA LEU A 43 -34.61 16.86 -8.99
C LEU A 43 -35.06 17.75 -10.15
N PHE A 44 -36.36 17.71 -10.47
CA PHE A 44 -36.98 18.54 -11.49
C PHE A 44 -38.20 19.26 -10.91
N TRP A 45 -38.37 20.52 -11.26
CA TRP A 45 -39.45 21.37 -10.80
C TRP A 45 -39.98 22.24 -11.94
N GLY A 46 -41.15 22.82 -11.70
CA GLY A 46 -41.73 23.82 -12.58
C GLY A 46 -42.46 24.87 -11.75
N GLY A 47 -42.66 26.03 -12.36
CA GLY A 47 -43.44 27.12 -11.81
C GLY A 47 -44.30 27.75 -12.90
N TRP A 48 -45.35 28.41 -12.47
CA TRP A 48 -46.24 29.16 -13.33
C TRP A 48 -46.65 30.44 -12.60
N ASP A 49 -46.61 31.56 -13.31
CA ASP A 49 -46.98 32.86 -12.78
C ASP A 49 -48.24 33.36 -13.51
N PRO A 50 -49.33 33.73 -12.81
CA PRO A 50 -50.59 34.10 -13.44
C PRO A 50 -50.53 35.35 -14.31
N ASP A 51 -49.74 36.34 -13.89
CA ASP A 51 -49.62 37.66 -14.48
C ASP A 51 -48.22 37.94 -15.05
N GLY A 52 -47.30 36.99 -15.00
CA GLY A 52 -45.92 37.19 -15.45
C GLY A 52 -45.18 35.92 -15.85
N ASP A 53 -43.86 36.01 -15.72
CA ASP A 53 -42.92 34.91 -15.92
C ASP A 53 -42.14 34.68 -14.62
N ILE A 54 -41.71 33.44 -14.41
CA ILE A 54 -40.87 33.10 -13.25
C ILE A 54 -39.46 33.62 -13.50
N ALA A 55 -38.98 34.53 -12.64
CA ALA A 55 -37.63 35.07 -12.75
C ALA A 55 -36.56 34.08 -12.28
N TYR A 56 -36.82 33.37 -11.16
CA TYR A 56 -35.96 32.32 -10.62
C TYR A 56 -36.70 31.47 -9.58
N TYR A 57 -36.07 30.38 -9.15
CA TYR A 57 -36.53 29.59 -8.02
C TYR A 57 -35.58 29.74 -6.83
N GLU A 58 -36.09 29.48 -5.64
CA GLU A 58 -35.31 29.36 -4.43
C GLU A 58 -35.53 28.01 -3.78
N TYR A 59 -34.46 27.36 -3.36
CA TYR A 59 -34.52 26.07 -2.67
C TYR A 59 -33.86 26.11 -1.29
N CYS A 60 -34.33 25.24 -0.40
CA CYS A 60 -33.79 25.00 0.93
C CYS A 60 -33.74 23.48 1.17
N ILE A 61 -32.69 23.01 1.86
CA ILE A 61 -32.53 21.61 2.23
C ILE A 61 -32.42 21.55 3.75
N THR A 62 -33.27 20.74 4.37
CA THR A 62 -33.16 20.44 5.80
C THR A 62 -32.46 19.12 6.00
N ASP A 63 -31.60 19.08 7.00
CA ASP A 63 -31.01 17.85 7.51
C ASP A 63 -31.90 17.42 8.66
N ASN A 64 -32.89 16.56 8.38
CA ASN A 64 -33.90 16.10 9.34
C ASN A 64 -33.22 15.24 10.41
N ARG A 65 -32.43 15.84 11.30
CA ARG A 65 -31.71 15.15 12.37
C ARG A 65 -32.72 14.38 13.22
N ASN A 66 -32.44 13.10 13.46
CA ASN A 66 -33.36 12.16 14.10
C ASN A 66 -34.63 11.83 13.28
N GLY A 67 -34.61 12.06 11.97
CA GLY A 67 -35.70 11.69 11.05
C GLY A 67 -36.89 12.64 11.01
N ILE A 68 -36.80 13.83 11.63
CA ILE A 68 -37.92 14.76 11.76
C ILE A 68 -37.60 16.09 11.06
N PHE A 69 -38.54 16.57 10.23
CA PHE A 69 -38.46 17.91 9.65
C PHE A 69 -38.56 18.99 10.72
N ASN A 70 -37.60 19.90 10.74
CA ASN A 70 -37.58 21.05 11.64
C ASN A 70 -37.85 22.34 10.85
N PRO A 71 -39.02 22.98 11.03
CA PRO A 71 -39.33 24.24 10.34
C PRO A 71 -38.33 25.36 10.61
N ALA A 72 -37.63 25.35 11.75
CA ALA A 72 -36.60 26.34 12.07
C ALA A 72 -35.44 26.36 11.06
N ASP A 73 -35.21 25.26 10.34
CA ASP A 73 -34.16 25.14 9.33
C ASP A 73 -34.49 25.95 8.05
N THR A 74 -35.74 26.41 7.90
CA THR A 74 -36.22 27.19 6.75
C THR A 74 -36.25 28.70 6.98
N VAL A 75 -35.88 29.14 8.19
CA VAL A 75 -35.86 30.56 8.60
C VAL A 75 -34.48 30.96 9.09
N SER A 76 -34.05 32.19 8.79
CA SER A 76 -32.78 32.71 9.33
C SER A 76 -32.91 32.94 10.84
N THR A 77 -32.30 32.11 11.67
CA THR A 77 -32.27 32.27 13.12
C THR A 77 -31.06 33.11 13.56
N PRO A 78 -31.25 34.22 14.29
CA PRO A 78 -30.14 34.93 14.92
C PRO A 78 -29.57 34.09 16.08
N GLY A 79 -28.30 33.69 16.00
CA GLY A 79 -27.55 33.15 17.15
C GLY A 79 -27.10 31.69 17.07
N ASP A 80 -27.35 30.95 15.98
CA ASP A 80 -26.70 29.65 15.74
C ASP A 80 -25.28 29.88 15.20
N SER A 81 -24.27 29.44 15.94
CA SER A 81 -22.85 29.58 15.59
C SER A 81 -22.42 28.73 14.38
N THR A 82 -23.33 27.95 13.79
CA THR A 82 -23.08 27.23 12.52
C THR A 82 -23.68 27.94 11.30
N SER A 83 -24.53 28.94 11.49
CA SER A 83 -25.27 29.61 10.39
C SER A 83 -25.70 31.04 10.75
N ALA A 84 -24.83 31.81 11.42
CA ALA A 84 -25.10 33.19 11.80
C ALA A 84 -25.43 34.07 10.57
N GLY A 85 -26.72 34.36 10.35
CA GLY A 85 -27.22 35.47 9.54
C GLY A 85 -27.43 35.24 8.03
N ARG A 86 -27.37 34.00 7.51
CA ARG A 86 -27.69 33.73 6.09
C ARG A 86 -29.14 33.29 5.91
N ASN A 87 -29.80 33.88 4.91
CA ASN A 87 -31.03 33.32 4.32
C ASN A 87 -30.74 31.85 3.90
N PRO A 88 -31.46 30.85 4.44
CA PRO A 88 -31.22 29.43 4.11
C PRO A 88 -31.63 29.08 2.68
N TRP A 89 -32.39 29.96 2.02
CA TRP A 89 -32.84 29.82 0.64
C TRP A 89 -31.74 30.20 -0.35
N ARG A 90 -31.52 29.32 -1.33
CA ARG A 90 -30.51 29.47 -2.39
C ARG A 90 -31.21 29.60 -3.74
N ARG A 91 -30.76 30.54 -4.57
CA ARG A 91 -31.33 30.77 -5.90
C ARG A 91 -30.87 29.70 -6.90
N VAL A 92 -31.77 29.31 -7.79
CA VAL A 92 -31.51 28.46 -8.95
C VAL A 92 -32.36 28.94 -10.13
N TRP A 93 -31.77 28.99 -11.31
CA TRP A 93 -32.42 29.53 -12.52
C TRP A 93 -32.94 28.44 -13.46
N GLY A 94 -32.46 27.20 -13.30
CA GLY A 94 -32.93 26.05 -14.06
C GLY A 94 -34.24 25.49 -13.52
N ASN A 95 -34.80 24.54 -14.28
CA ASN A 95 -35.95 23.72 -13.86
C ASN A 95 -35.52 22.35 -13.32
N ASP A 96 -34.21 22.11 -13.23
CA ASP A 96 -33.61 20.90 -12.72
C ASP A 96 -32.19 21.14 -12.18
N SER A 97 -31.76 20.29 -11.27
CA SER A 97 -30.37 20.23 -10.80
C SER A 97 -30.09 18.90 -10.11
N ILE A 98 -28.83 18.50 -10.12
CA ILE A 98 -28.34 17.39 -9.30
C ILE A 98 -27.91 17.96 -7.95
N PHE A 99 -28.39 17.33 -6.88
CA PHE A 99 -28.03 17.67 -5.51
C PHE A 99 -27.35 16.48 -4.84
N VAL A 100 -26.36 16.80 -4.01
CA VAL A 100 -25.68 15.85 -3.13
C VAL A 100 -26.25 16.06 -1.72
N PHE A 101 -26.87 15.02 -1.18
CA PHE A 101 -27.41 15.00 0.17
C PHE A 101 -26.43 14.27 1.09
N SER A 102 -26.38 14.65 2.37
CA SER A 102 -25.53 13.94 3.32
C SER A 102 -26.13 12.58 3.66
N ALA A 103 -25.27 11.64 4.03
CA ALA A 103 -25.62 10.31 4.51
C ALA A 103 -24.54 9.88 5.50
N ASP A 104 -24.47 10.57 6.63
CA ASP A 104 -23.43 10.47 7.66
C ASP A 104 -23.95 9.89 8.99
N GLU A 105 -25.20 9.39 9.03
CA GLU A 105 -25.74 8.64 10.16
C GLU A 105 -25.61 7.14 9.94
N LEU A 106 -24.86 6.48 10.82
CA LEU A 106 -24.66 5.03 10.79
C LEU A 106 -25.97 4.31 11.19
N VAL A 107 -26.48 3.43 10.32
CA VAL A 107 -27.74 2.71 10.54
C VAL A 107 -27.64 1.69 11.69
N ASP A 108 -26.54 0.94 11.75
CA ASP A 108 -26.28 -0.04 12.80
C ASP A 108 -25.01 0.33 13.55
N SER A 109 -25.16 0.94 14.72
CA SER A 109 -24.06 1.36 15.57
C SER A 109 -23.25 0.19 16.17
N ASN A 110 -23.76 -1.04 16.10
CA ASN A 110 -23.11 -2.24 16.61
C ASN A 110 -22.48 -3.10 15.50
N THR A 111 -22.43 -2.57 14.27
CA THR A 111 -21.90 -3.33 13.14
C THR A 111 -20.43 -3.69 13.33
N THR A 112 -20.10 -4.93 13.00
CA THR A 112 -18.72 -5.39 12.84
C THR A 112 -18.31 -5.44 11.37
N ASN A 113 -19.24 -5.14 10.46
CA ASN A 113 -18.97 -5.13 9.03
C ASN A 113 -18.22 -3.83 8.67
N PRO A 114 -17.02 -3.92 8.06
CA PRO A 114 -16.27 -2.74 7.64
C PRO A 114 -16.98 -1.92 6.54
N ILE A 115 -17.90 -2.53 5.80
CA ILE A 115 -18.71 -1.87 4.78
C ILE A 115 -20.17 -1.94 5.20
N THR A 116 -20.73 -0.79 5.58
CA THR A 116 -22.09 -0.72 6.10
C THR A 116 -22.84 0.48 5.53
N LYS A 117 -24.15 0.47 5.70
CA LYS A 117 -25.02 1.53 5.23
C LYS A 117 -25.01 2.72 6.18
N PHE A 118 -24.84 3.90 5.59
CA PHE A 118 -25.13 5.17 6.24
C PHE A 118 -26.32 5.84 5.55
N GLN A 119 -27.08 6.62 6.30
CA GLN A 119 -28.26 7.30 5.80
C GLN A 119 -28.43 8.67 6.45
N ARG A 120 -29.29 9.51 5.87
CA ARG A 120 -29.87 10.67 6.55
C ARG A 120 -31.18 11.05 5.88
N SER A 121 -32.16 11.45 6.67
CA SER A 121 -33.41 12.00 6.15
C SER A 121 -33.27 13.49 5.82
N HIS A 122 -33.85 13.89 4.71
CA HIS A 122 -33.87 15.28 4.24
C HIS A 122 -35.28 15.70 3.86
N THR A 123 -35.52 17.01 3.92
CA THR A 123 -36.64 17.63 3.22
C THR A 123 -36.08 18.66 2.25
N PHE A 124 -36.35 18.45 0.95
CA PHE A 124 -36.09 19.43 -0.08
C PHE A 124 -37.32 20.33 -0.20
N LEU A 125 -37.12 21.65 -0.13
CA LEU A 125 -38.15 22.66 -0.29
C LEU A 125 -37.80 23.58 -1.45
N ILE A 126 -38.78 23.98 -2.24
CA ILE A 126 -38.60 24.91 -3.35
C ILE A 126 -39.79 25.84 -3.50
N ARG A 127 -39.51 27.09 -3.86
CA ARG A 127 -40.48 28.14 -4.17
C ARG A 127 -40.08 28.87 -5.45
N SER A 128 -41.05 29.36 -6.20
CA SER A 128 -40.82 30.26 -7.33
C SER A 128 -40.83 31.72 -6.87
N VAL A 129 -40.14 32.57 -7.62
CA VAL A 129 -40.14 34.03 -7.46
C VAL A 129 -40.31 34.66 -8.84
N ASP A 130 -41.27 35.58 -8.97
CA ASP A 130 -41.57 36.31 -10.21
C ASP A 130 -40.57 37.47 -10.48
N GLU A 131 -40.79 38.22 -11.56
CA GLU A 131 -39.94 39.34 -11.98
C GLU A 131 -40.01 40.54 -11.00
N GLU A 132 -41.13 40.70 -10.31
CA GLU A 132 -41.41 41.70 -9.29
C GLU A 132 -40.84 41.35 -7.90
N GLY A 133 -40.38 40.11 -7.72
CA GLY A 133 -39.73 39.60 -6.51
C GLY A 133 -40.67 38.99 -5.47
N LEU A 134 -41.94 38.71 -5.81
CA LEU A 134 -42.90 38.07 -4.93
C LEU A 134 -42.74 36.53 -5.00
N PRO A 135 -42.57 35.85 -3.85
CA PRO A 135 -42.45 34.40 -3.82
C PRO A 135 -43.82 33.70 -3.83
N SER A 136 -43.82 32.43 -4.26
CA SER A 136 -45.01 31.58 -4.18
C SER A 136 -45.54 31.45 -2.74
N VAL A 137 -46.87 31.45 -2.58
CA VAL A 137 -47.53 31.25 -1.27
C VAL A 137 -47.31 29.83 -0.75
N GLU A 138 -47.46 28.85 -1.64
CA GLU A 138 -47.17 27.45 -1.33
C GLU A 138 -45.72 27.11 -1.65
N VAL A 139 -45.13 26.27 -0.80
CA VAL A 139 -43.79 25.72 -1.00
C VAL A 139 -43.93 24.25 -1.36
N ALA A 140 -43.44 23.89 -2.55
CA ALA A 140 -43.35 22.49 -2.93
C ALA A 140 -42.22 21.83 -2.14
N HIS A 141 -42.47 20.64 -1.59
CA HIS A 141 -41.48 19.93 -0.80
C HIS A 141 -41.53 18.42 -1.00
N ARG A 142 -40.41 17.76 -0.70
CA ARG A 142 -40.27 16.30 -0.72
C ARG A 142 -39.40 15.87 0.45
N SER A 143 -39.89 14.92 1.25
CA SER A 143 -39.06 14.26 2.26
C SER A 143 -38.66 12.86 1.80
N PHE A 144 -37.39 12.51 1.98
CA PHE A 144 -36.82 11.23 1.60
C PHE A 144 -35.60 10.92 2.48
N THR A 145 -35.10 9.69 2.41
CA THR A 145 -33.87 9.29 3.09
C THR A 145 -32.79 9.01 2.06
N ALA A 146 -31.72 9.79 2.10
CA ALA A 146 -30.52 9.57 1.32
C ALA A 146 -29.68 8.47 1.99
N TRP A 147 -29.04 7.61 1.20
CA TRP A 147 -28.12 6.61 1.72
C TRP A 147 -26.88 6.39 0.84
N THR A 148 -25.84 5.85 1.47
CA THR A 148 -24.55 5.46 0.88
C THR A 148 -23.99 4.27 1.66
N LEU A 149 -22.94 3.64 1.13
CA LEU A 149 -22.12 2.64 1.80
C LEU A 149 -20.83 3.31 2.29
N SER A 150 -20.40 2.95 3.48
CA SER A 150 -19.19 3.51 4.07
C SER A 150 -17.93 3.16 3.27
N PRO A 151 -16.96 4.07 3.17
CA PRO A 151 -15.67 3.76 2.57
C PRO A 151 -14.87 2.78 3.44
N SER A 152 -14.12 1.89 2.80
CA SER A 152 -13.10 1.06 3.46
C SER A 152 -11.72 1.69 3.34
N ILE A 153 -10.86 1.47 4.33
CA ILE A 153 -9.47 1.91 4.32
C ILE A 153 -8.59 0.86 4.98
N TYR A 154 -7.42 0.62 4.41
CA TYR A 154 -6.43 -0.32 4.93
C TYR A 154 -5.02 0.27 4.85
N ILE A 155 -4.28 0.12 5.95
CA ILE A 155 -2.89 0.54 6.05
C ILE A 155 -2.02 -0.51 5.34
N THR A 156 -1.30 -0.08 4.31
CA THR A 156 -0.35 -0.92 3.56
C THR A 156 1.02 -0.93 4.22
N VAL A 157 1.45 0.21 4.75
CA VAL A 157 2.76 0.38 5.41
C VAL A 157 2.57 1.07 6.77
N PRO A 158 3.14 0.54 7.86
CA PRO A 158 3.67 -0.81 7.98
C PRO A 158 2.56 -1.87 7.89
N GLY A 159 2.93 -3.04 7.37
CA GLY A 159 2.02 -4.18 7.22
C GLY A 159 1.40 -4.63 8.56
N ALA A 160 0.19 -5.19 8.50
CA ALA A 160 -0.56 -5.58 9.69
C ALA A 160 0.16 -6.66 10.53
N ARG A 161 0.15 -6.49 11.86
CA ARG A 161 0.56 -7.52 12.83
C ARG A 161 -0.44 -7.60 13.99
N PRO A 162 -1.66 -8.07 13.76
CA PRO A 162 -2.73 -8.01 14.75
C PRO A 162 -2.35 -8.69 16.05
N GLY A 163 -2.67 -8.04 17.17
CA GLY A 163 -2.30 -8.50 18.51
C GLY A 163 -0.86 -8.22 18.93
N ASN A 164 0.04 -7.91 17.99
CA ASN A 164 1.44 -7.61 18.26
C ASN A 164 1.77 -6.14 17.99
N SER A 165 2.75 -5.59 18.70
CA SER A 165 3.27 -4.26 18.40
C SER A 165 4.33 -4.32 17.30
N LEU A 166 4.28 -3.34 16.40
CA LEU A 166 5.32 -3.08 15.42
C LEU A 166 6.37 -2.19 16.05
N LEU A 167 7.62 -2.67 16.07
CA LEU A 167 8.75 -1.83 16.40
C LEU A 167 8.93 -0.83 15.25
N VAL A 168 9.02 0.46 15.54
CA VAL A 168 9.21 1.54 14.56
C VAL A 168 10.21 2.57 15.08
N ALA A 169 10.82 3.34 14.19
CA ALA A 169 11.75 4.41 14.56
C ALA A 169 10.99 5.69 14.99
N PRO A 170 11.63 6.66 15.66
CA PRO A 170 11.01 7.93 16.05
C PRO A 170 10.37 8.71 14.89
N VAL A 171 10.92 8.55 13.68
CA VAL A 171 10.31 9.04 12.44
C VAL A 171 9.92 7.82 11.62
N SER A 172 8.64 7.71 11.31
CA SER A 172 8.06 6.58 10.56
C SER A 172 6.99 7.06 9.61
N THR A 173 6.84 6.35 8.50
CA THR A 173 5.86 6.62 7.45
C THR A 173 4.77 5.55 7.48
N PHE A 174 3.53 6.01 7.45
CA PHE A 174 2.33 5.21 7.29
C PHE A 174 1.79 5.43 5.90
N GLN A 175 1.43 4.36 5.21
CA GLN A 175 0.75 4.42 3.92
C GLN A 175 -0.53 3.61 3.99
N TRP A 176 -1.53 4.02 3.22
CA TRP A 176 -2.82 3.35 3.17
C TRP A 176 -3.43 3.43 1.78
N ARG A 177 -4.46 2.63 1.59
CA ARG A 177 -5.34 2.67 0.43
C ARG A 177 -6.77 2.60 0.90
N ALA A 178 -7.64 3.35 0.23
CA ALA A 178 -9.04 3.45 0.56
C ALA A 178 -9.92 3.25 -0.67
N THR A 179 -11.15 2.82 -0.44
CA THR A 179 -12.14 2.52 -1.46
C THR A 179 -13.47 3.06 -0.99
N ASP A 180 -14.13 3.87 -1.82
CA ASP A 180 -15.51 4.29 -1.63
C ASP A 180 -16.42 3.42 -2.50
N TYR A 181 -17.44 2.81 -1.89
CA TYR A 181 -18.36 1.90 -2.58
C TYR A 181 -19.64 2.58 -3.02
N LEU A 182 -19.87 3.84 -2.66
CA LEU A 182 -21.10 4.56 -3.01
C LEU A 182 -22.36 3.73 -2.70
N GLN A 183 -23.09 3.30 -3.73
CA GLN A 183 -24.24 2.39 -3.64
C GLN A 183 -24.01 1.07 -4.38
N ASP A 184 -22.80 0.85 -4.92
CA ASP A 184 -22.46 -0.26 -5.79
C ASP A 184 -21.05 -0.78 -5.52
N LEU A 185 -20.96 -2.01 -5.01
CA LEU A 185 -19.70 -2.68 -4.71
C LEU A 185 -18.85 -2.97 -5.96
N GLU A 186 -19.45 -2.98 -7.16
CA GLU A 186 -18.75 -3.30 -8.41
C GLU A 186 -18.09 -2.08 -9.07
N LYS A 187 -18.46 -0.86 -8.67
CA LYS A 187 -17.94 0.39 -9.25
C LYS A 187 -17.40 1.32 -8.17
N PRO A 188 -16.36 0.90 -7.44
CA PRO A 188 -15.79 1.73 -6.40
C PRO A 188 -15.12 2.98 -6.98
N LEU A 189 -15.15 4.05 -6.20
CA LEU A 189 -14.40 5.27 -6.42
C LEU A 189 -13.35 5.46 -5.31
N GLU A 190 -12.61 6.55 -5.41
CA GLU A 190 -11.79 7.06 -4.32
C GLU A 190 -12.67 7.84 -3.33
N PRO A 191 -12.40 7.75 -2.01
CA PRO A 191 -13.10 8.55 -1.03
C PRO A 191 -12.76 10.04 -1.17
N ASP A 192 -13.60 10.90 -0.59
CA ASP A 192 -13.39 12.35 -0.55
C ASP A 192 -12.16 12.71 0.29
N SER A 193 -12.07 12.18 1.51
CA SER A 193 -11.02 12.58 2.44
C SER A 193 -10.66 11.49 3.44
N VAL A 194 -9.48 11.65 4.04
CA VAL A 194 -8.94 10.80 5.10
C VAL A 194 -8.51 11.61 6.30
N ARG A 195 -8.43 10.95 7.44
CA ARG A 195 -7.78 11.49 8.65
C ARG A 195 -7.14 10.36 9.44
N TRP A 196 -6.22 10.73 10.32
CA TRP A 196 -5.51 9.78 11.16
C TRP A 196 -5.37 10.27 12.59
N MET A 197 -5.05 9.36 13.49
CA MET A 197 -4.72 9.63 14.88
C MET A 197 -3.51 8.80 15.27
N LEU A 198 -2.57 9.42 15.98
CA LEU A 198 -1.50 8.73 16.70
C LEU A 198 -1.69 8.98 18.19
N ARG A 199 -2.11 7.95 18.93
CA ARG A 199 -2.42 8.04 20.35
C ARG A 199 -1.40 7.29 21.19
N ALA A 200 -0.84 7.94 22.20
CA ALA A 200 0.00 7.27 23.19
C ALA A 200 -0.81 6.25 23.99
N VAL A 201 -0.22 5.09 24.27
CA VAL A 201 -0.81 4.08 25.14
C VAL A 201 -0.61 4.49 26.59
N ASP A 202 -1.70 4.56 27.34
CA ASP A 202 -1.71 4.86 28.77
C ASP A 202 -1.77 3.58 29.62
N GLY A 203 -2.05 3.71 30.92
CA GLY A 203 -2.16 2.59 31.85
C GLY A 203 -3.22 1.53 31.51
N THR A 204 -4.08 1.78 30.52
CA THR A 204 -5.10 0.83 30.03
C THR A 204 -4.58 -0.10 28.91
N GLY A 205 -3.34 0.10 28.47
CA GLY A 205 -2.72 -0.69 27.41
C GLY A 205 -3.33 -0.43 26.02
N TYR A 206 -2.89 -1.20 25.02
CA TYR A 206 -3.35 -1.04 23.64
C TYR A 206 -4.87 -1.13 23.49
N GLY A 207 -5.52 -2.03 24.26
CA GLY A 207 -6.96 -2.22 24.20
C GLY A 207 -7.75 -0.96 24.58
N GLY A 208 -7.33 -0.24 25.62
CA GLY A 208 -8.00 0.99 26.04
C GLY A 208 -7.72 2.16 25.08
N ALA A 209 -6.52 2.26 24.52
CA ALA A 209 -6.22 3.24 23.47
C ALA A 209 -7.07 3.01 22.20
N ILE A 210 -7.23 1.74 21.77
CA ILE A 210 -8.11 1.38 20.64
C ILE A 210 -9.58 1.67 20.98
N ASN A 211 -10.02 1.34 22.20
CA ASN A 211 -11.39 1.63 22.64
C ASN A 211 -11.67 3.14 22.67
N TYR A 212 -10.69 3.96 23.05
CA TYR A 212 -10.81 5.42 22.98
C TYR A 212 -11.09 5.88 21.55
N ILE A 213 -10.30 5.43 20.57
CA ILE A 213 -10.46 5.77 19.16
C ILE A 213 -11.87 5.42 18.66
N ARG A 214 -12.37 4.23 19.04
CA ARG A 214 -13.72 3.78 18.66
C ARG A 214 -14.85 4.60 19.28
N THR A 215 -14.69 5.02 20.54
CA THR A 215 -15.75 5.69 21.30
C THR A 215 -15.70 7.22 21.21
N HIS A 216 -14.63 7.79 20.66
CA HIS A 216 -14.44 9.23 20.51
C HIS A 216 -14.12 9.63 19.06
N PRO A 217 -15.06 9.41 18.11
CA PRO A 217 -14.84 9.73 16.69
C PRO A 217 -14.67 11.24 16.43
N ASN A 218 -15.00 12.11 17.38
CA ASN A 218 -14.87 13.57 17.28
C ASN A 218 -13.82 14.14 18.24
N ALA A 219 -12.90 13.29 18.76
CA ALA A 219 -11.82 13.76 19.63
C ALA A 219 -10.91 14.76 18.88
N PRO A 220 -10.38 15.79 19.58
CA PRO A 220 -9.43 16.73 19.00
C PRO A 220 -8.07 16.08 18.64
N ASP A 221 -7.80 14.87 19.14
CA ASP A 221 -6.61 14.08 18.83
C ASP A 221 -6.56 13.62 17.36
N TRP A 222 -7.70 13.63 16.66
CA TRP A 222 -7.73 13.36 15.23
C TRP A 222 -7.10 14.51 14.46
N TYR A 223 -6.23 14.19 13.53
CA TYR A 223 -5.80 15.16 12.53
C TYR A 223 -7.02 15.63 11.71
N PRO A 224 -6.99 16.87 11.19
CA PRO A 224 -8.04 17.37 10.32
C PRO A 224 -8.26 16.44 9.12
N TRP A 225 -9.48 16.46 8.57
CA TRP A 225 -9.74 15.81 7.29
C TRP A 225 -8.85 16.40 6.21
N TYR A 226 -8.20 15.52 5.46
CA TYR A 226 -7.29 15.84 4.39
C TYR A 226 -7.82 15.19 3.09
N PRO A 227 -7.86 15.91 1.96
CA PRO A 227 -8.35 15.34 0.69
C PRO A 227 -7.57 14.08 0.32
N TYR A 228 -8.26 13.06 -0.17
CA TYR A 228 -7.62 11.81 -0.56
C TYR A 228 -6.80 11.97 -1.85
N ASP A 229 -7.32 12.77 -2.79
CA ASP A 229 -6.71 13.12 -4.07
C ASP A 229 -5.71 14.30 -3.97
N ALA A 230 -5.24 14.61 -2.76
CA ALA A 230 -4.33 15.73 -2.54
C ALA A 230 -3.01 15.57 -3.31
N GLU A 231 -2.45 16.71 -3.74
CA GLU A 231 -1.23 16.76 -4.55
C GLU A 231 -0.06 15.98 -3.91
N GLY A 232 0.70 15.29 -4.76
CA GLY A 232 1.88 14.52 -4.33
C GLY A 232 1.56 13.29 -3.49
N ASP A 233 0.37 12.70 -3.66
CA ASP A 233 -0.11 11.52 -2.92
C ASP A 233 -0.20 11.73 -1.41
N SER A 234 -0.28 12.98 -0.95
CA SER A 234 -0.32 13.33 0.47
C SER A 234 -1.59 12.84 1.19
N GLY A 235 -2.62 12.46 0.45
CA GLY A 235 -3.81 11.75 0.95
C GLY A 235 -3.61 10.23 1.11
N HIS A 236 -2.49 9.66 0.67
CA HIS A 236 -2.18 8.23 0.70
C HIS A 236 -1.15 7.82 1.75
N PHE A 237 -0.47 8.80 2.36
CA PHE A 237 0.55 8.54 3.37
C PHE A 237 0.73 9.68 4.36
N TRP A 238 1.37 9.37 5.48
CA TRP A 238 1.81 10.34 6.47
C TRP A 238 3.13 9.90 7.12
N THR A 239 4.12 10.78 7.08
CA THR A 239 5.36 10.63 7.86
C THR A 239 5.23 11.40 9.17
N THR A 240 5.46 10.71 10.28
CA THR A 240 5.37 11.31 11.61
C THR A 240 6.44 12.40 11.76
N PRO A 241 6.17 13.49 12.51
CA PRO A 241 7.26 14.22 13.15
C PRO A 241 8.03 13.28 14.10
N PRO A 242 9.21 13.67 14.61
CA PRO A 242 9.90 12.89 15.63
C PRO A 242 8.97 12.61 16.83
N VAL A 243 8.70 11.33 17.08
CA VAL A 243 7.84 10.84 18.17
C VAL A 243 8.70 10.34 19.32
N ASP A 244 8.30 10.67 20.55
CA ASP A 244 8.96 10.19 21.75
C ASP A 244 8.88 8.65 21.88
N LEU A 245 9.90 8.06 22.50
CA LEU A 245 9.94 6.62 22.71
C LEU A 245 8.76 6.17 23.58
N GLY A 246 8.09 5.09 23.19
CA GLY A 246 6.89 4.64 23.89
C GLY A 246 6.01 3.70 23.07
N SER A 247 4.85 3.37 23.63
CA SER A 247 3.82 2.57 22.95
C SER A 247 2.72 3.49 22.42
N TYR A 248 2.28 3.27 21.19
CA TYR A 248 1.26 4.08 20.53
C TYR A 248 0.28 3.21 19.75
N VAL A 249 -0.89 3.77 19.47
CA VAL A 249 -1.86 3.23 18.50
C VAL A 249 -2.01 4.26 17.39
N PHE A 250 -1.77 3.81 16.16
CA PHE A 250 -2.07 4.58 14.97
C PHE A 250 -3.37 4.07 14.35
N ALA A 251 -4.26 4.97 13.96
CA ALA A 251 -5.48 4.65 13.24
C ALA A 251 -5.72 5.62 12.09
N VAL A 252 -6.34 5.12 11.03
CA VAL A 252 -6.74 5.93 9.86
C VAL A 252 -8.23 5.70 9.56
N GLN A 253 -8.89 6.72 9.03
CA GLN A 253 -10.30 6.69 8.68
C GLN A 253 -10.52 7.41 7.35
N ALA A 254 -11.35 6.86 6.48
CA ALA A 254 -11.81 7.51 5.25
C ALA A 254 -13.22 8.08 5.41
N LYS A 255 -13.57 9.05 4.57
CA LYS A 255 -14.90 9.67 4.46
C LYS A 255 -15.26 9.84 2.99
N ASP A 256 -16.50 9.53 2.64
CA ASP A 256 -17.05 9.78 1.31
C ASP A 256 -17.59 11.22 1.17
N GLU A 257 -18.06 11.57 -0.03
CA GLU A 257 -18.62 12.89 -0.32
C GLU A 257 -19.97 13.16 0.36
N ALA A 258 -20.68 12.10 0.80
CA ALA A 258 -21.94 12.20 1.54
C ALA A 258 -21.70 12.33 3.06
N GLY A 259 -20.45 12.16 3.52
CA GLY A 259 -20.06 12.23 4.93
C GLY A 259 -20.05 10.89 5.67
N ALA A 260 -20.34 9.77 5.01
CA ALA A 260 -20.15 8.45 5.60
C ALA A 260 -18.67 8.19 5.85
N VAL A 261 -18.36 7.63 7.01
CA VAL A 261 -16.98 7.34 7.42
C VAL A 261 -16.75 5.84 7.56
N THR A 262 -15.49 5.40 7.52
CA THR A 262 -15.16 4.02 7.89
C THR A 262 -15.65 3.75 9.33
N PRO A 263 -16.59 2.81 9.54
CA PRO A 263 -17.31 2.65 10.80
C PRO A 263 -16.56 1.80 11.82
N VAL A 264 -15.73 0.87 11.34
CA VAL A 264 -15.06 -0.14 12.16
C VAL A 264 -13.55 0.12 12.20
N PHE A 265 -13.00 0.08 13.41
CA PHE A 265 -11.55 0.15 13.65
C PHE A 265 -11.00 -1.23 13.98
N ASP A 266 -10.20 -1.78 13.07
CA ASP A 266 -9.68 -3.14 13.10
C ASP A 266 -8.16 -3.15 12.89
N GLU A 267 -7.45 -3.99 13.67
CA GLU A 267 -5.99 -4.10 13.62
C GLU A 267 -5.45 -4.76 12.33
N TYR A 268 -6.27 -5.50 11.60
CA TYR A 268 -5.93 -5.99 10.26
C TYR A 268 -5.96 -4.86 9.24
N TYR A 269 -6.95 -3.97 9.32
CA TYR A 269 -7.21 -2.98 8.27
C TYR A 269 -6.60 -1.63 8.60
N ASN A 270 -7.17 -0.90 9.55
CA ASN A 270 -6.98 0.54 9.72
C ASN A 270 -6.44 0.95 11.09
N VAL A 271 -5.97 -0.01 11.90
CA VAL A 271 -5.33 0.23 13.19
C VAL A 271 -3.97 -0.49 13.27
N ARG A 272 -2.97 0.16 13.87
CA ARG A 272 -1.65 -0.41 14.15
C ARG A 272 -1.25 -0.17 15.60
N ARG A 273 -0.78 -1.23 16.26
CA ARG A 273 -0.07 -1.12 17.54
C ARG A 273 1.40 -0.85 17.26
N LEU A 274 1.96 0.16 17.89
CA LEU A 274 3.31 0.63 17.63
C LEU A 274 4.12 0.67 18.92
N ARG A 275 5.40 0.36 18.80
CA ARG A 275 6.41 0.56 19.82
C ARG A 275 7.54 1.38 19.20
N VAL A 276 7.64 2.64 19.58
CA VAL A 276 8.65 3.57 19.11
C VAL A 276 9.90 3.41 19.97
N GLU A 277 11.00 2.96 19.36
CA GLU A 277 12.30 2.74 20.03
C GLU A 277 13.46 3.16 19.13
N GLN A 278 14.65 3.26 19.71
CA GLN A 278 15.88 3.35 18.92
C GLN A 278 16.11 2.01 18.20
N ARG A 279 16.13 2.08 16.87
CA ARG A 279 16.31 0.92 16.01
C ARG A 279 17.73 0.91 15.47
N ASN A 280 18.36 -0.26 15.46
CA ASN A 280 19.72 -0.45 14.90
C ASN A 280 19.71 -1.23 13.58
N ALA A 281 18.59 -1.87 13.25
CA ALA A 281 18.41 -2.59 12.00
C ALA A 281 17.70 -1.70 10.98
N GLY A 282 18.28 -1.55 9.80
CA GLY A 282 17.75 -0.73 8.71
C GLY A 282 16.85 -1.50 7.75
N PRO A 283 16.75 -1.02 6.49
CA PRO A 283 15.94 -1.66 5.47
C PRO A 283 16.33 -3.11 5.23
N GLN A 284 15.37 -3.96 4.90
CA GLN A 284 15.70 -5.28 4.37
C GLN A 284 16.37 -5.12 3.01
N LEU A 285 17.67 -5.34 2.97
CA LEU A 285 18.52 -5.35 1.78
C LEU A 285 18.61 -6.77 1.23
N ASN A 286 18.27 -6.96 -0.05
CA ASN A 286 18.55 -8.19 -0.78
C ASN A 286 19.47 -7.91 -1.96
N VAL A 287 20.55 -8.68 -2.06
CA VAL A 287 21.56 -8.63 -3.12
C VAL A 287 21.52 -9.95 -3.86
N PHE A 288 21.07 -9.92 -5.10
CA PHE A 288 20.89 -11.10 -5.94
C PHE A 288 21.92 -11.16 -7.06
N ASN A 289 22.49 -12.34 -7.27
CA ASN A 289 23.25 -12.69 -8.45
C ASN A 289 22.85 -14.11 -8.91
N GLU A 290 22.91 -14.37 -10.21
CA GLU A 290 22.47 -15.64 -10.79
C GLU A 290 23.29 -16.86 -10.33
N TYR A 291 24.57 -16.67 -9.98
CA TYR A 291 25.46 -17.74 -9.51
C TYR A 291 25.35 -17.91 -7.99
N ILE A 292 25.29 -16.81 -7.24
CA ILE A 292 25.33 -16.84 -5.76
C ILE A 292 23.93 -17.03 -5.14
N GLY A 293 22.88 -16.68 -5.86
CA GLY A 293 21.53 -16.54 -5.31
C GLY A 293 21.35 -15.21 -4.59
N THR A 294 20.56 -15.20 -3.50
CA THR A 294 20.22 -13.97 -2.76
C THR A 294 20.90 -13.91 -1.40
N VAL A 295 21.71 -12.89 -1.17
CA VAL A 295 22.21 -12.51 0.16
C VAL A 295 21.29 -11.45 0.76
N ARG A 296 20.89 -11.63 2.02
CA ARG A 296 19.94 -10.74 2.71
C ARG A 296 20.52 -10.23 4.02
N SER A 297 20.28 -8.95 4.31
CA SER A 297 20.68 -8.33 5.57
C SER A 297 19.75 -7.17 5.91
N SER A 298 19.58 -6.89 7.20
CA SER A 298 19.08 -5.62 7.73
C SER A 298 20.05 -5.03 8.76
N ASN A 299 21.24 -5.61 8.86
CA ASN A 299 22.25 -5.27 9.85
C ASN A 299 23.28 -4.32 9.22
N PRO A 300 23.67 -3.22 9.89
CA PRO A 300 24.78 -2.38 9.43
C PRO A 300 26.14 -3.09 9.47
N ASN A 301 26.29 -4.14 10.29
CA ASN A 301 27.51 -4.95 10.43
C ASN A 301 27.20 -6.44 10.14
N PRO A 302 26.97 -6.81 8.87
CA PRO A 302 26.67 -8.19 8.49
C PRO A 302 27.88 -9.11 8.69
N SER A 303 27.63 -10.42 8.72
CA SER A 303 28.70 -11.39 8.49
C SER A 303 29.05 -11.45 7.01
N VAL A 304 30.34 -11.58 6.70
CA VAL A 304 30.83 -11.69 5.32
C VAL A 304 30.34 -12.98 4.70
N VAL A 305 29.76 -12.89 3.51
CA VAL A 305 29.43 -14.07 2.68
C VAL A 305 30.61 -14.36 1.78
N ILE A 306 31.18 -15.56 1.88
CA ILE A 306 32.31 -15.98 1.05
C ILE A 306 31.78 -16.88 -0.06
N VAL A 307 32.11 -16.54 -1.30
CA VAL A 307 31.77 -17.31 -2.51
C VAL A 307 33.01 -17.49 -3.37
N ASP A 308 33.14 -18.68 -3.96
CA ASP A 308 34.10 -19.07 -4.95
C ASP A 308 33.43 -19.03 -6.33
N LEU A 309 33.91 -18.15 -7.21
CA LEU A 309 33.41 -18.01 -8.57
C LEU A 309 34.47 -18.36 -9.61
N PRO A 310 34.09 -18.94 -10.76
CA PRO A 310 35.03 -19.21 -11.83
C PRO A 310 35.67 -17.91 -12.34
N SER A 311 36.92 -17.98 -12.79
CA SER A 311 37.55 -16.85 -13.48
C SER A 311 36.79 -16.48 -14.76
N SER A 312 36.84 -15.20 -15.14
CA SER A 312 36.34 -14.65 -16.41
C SER A 312 34.82 -14.61 -16.61
N ILE A 313 34.01 -14.87 -15.58
CA ILE A 313 32.56 -14.63 -15.66
C ILE A 313 32.21 -13.17 -15.33
N PRO A 314 31.24 -12.54 -16.02
CA PRO A 314 30.72 -11.25 -15.64
C PRO A 314 29.83 -11.37 -14.40
N ILE A 315 30.16 -10.60 -13.35
CA ILE A 315 29.41 -10.54 -12.10
C ILE A 315 28.59 -9.25 -12.10
N GLN A 316 27.27 -9.41 -12.08
CA GLN A 316 26.32 -8.32 -11.88
C GLN A 316 25.41 -8.64 -10.70
N PHE A 317 25.16 -7.65 -9.84
CA PHE A 317 24.22 -7.76 -8.75
C PHE A 317 22.93 -6.98 -9.05
N THR A 318 21.80 -7.56 -8.69
CA THR A 318 20.52 -6.86 -8.55
C THR A 318 20.30 -6.57 -7.08
N ILE A 319 20.18 -5.29 -6.74
CA ILE A 319 20.00 -4.78 -5.38
C ILE A 319 18.54 -4.41 -5.24
N THR A 320 17.89 -4.90 -4.18
CA THR A 320 16.52 -4.51 -3.80
C THR A 320 16.50 -4.15 -2.33
N ALA A 321 15.67 -3.18 -1.94
CA ALA A 321 15.48 -2.84 -0.54
C ALA A 321 14.03 -2.54 -0.21
N SER A 322 13.59 -2.90 1.00
CA SER A 322 12.30 -2.50 1.54
C SER A 322 12.40 -2.18 3.02
N ALA A 323 11.73 -1.11 3.43
CA ALA A 323 11.58 -0.71 4.83
C ALA A 323 10.11 -0.72 5.29
N ASP A 324 9.22 -1.29 4.46
CA ASP A 324 7.78 -1.31 4.68
C ASP A 324 7.41 -2.02 5.98
N TYR A 325 8.25 -2.96 6.41
CA TYR A 325 7.99 -3.76 7.60
C TYR A 325 8.01 -2.97 8.92
N TYR A 326 8.57 -1.76 8.91
CA TYR A 326 8.61 -0.88 10.07
C TYR A 326 8.25 0.58 9.74
N GLY A 327 7.72 0.84 8.54
CA GLY A 327 7.36 2.20 8.12
C GLY A 327 8.56 3.07 7.77
N GLY A 328 9.67 2.48 7.31
CA GLY A 328 10.77 3.27 6.76
C GLY A 328 10.53 3.60 5.27
N LEU A 329 11.14 4.69 4.80
CA LEU A 329 11.27 5.01 3.37
C LEU A 329 12.74 4.84 2.97
N VAL A 330 13.02 3.97 2.01
CA VAL A 330 14.38 3.81 1.46
C VAL A 330 14.74 5.05 0.64
N THR A 331 15.89 5.67 0.94
CA THR A 331 16.29 6.95 0.33
C THR A 331 17.42 6.81 -0.67
N GLY A 332 18.27 5.79 -0.52
CA GLY A 332 19.38 5.60 -1.44
C GLY A 332 20.20 4.36 -1.16
N TYR A 333 21.05 4.03 -2.13
CA TYR A 333 22.03 2.97 -2.03
C TYR A 333 23.39 3.46 -2.52
N ARG A 334 24.44 2.73 -2.12
CA ARG A 334 25.76 2.79 -2.76
C ARG A 334 26.40 1.41 -2.77
N TYR A 335 27.31 1.18 -3.71
CA TYR A 335 28.08 -0.04 -3.75
C TYR A 335 29.53 0.25 -4.19
N GLY A 336 30.43 -0.66 -3.85
CA GLY A 336 31.84 -0.56 -4.18
C GLY A 336 32.51 -1.92 -4.22
N TRP A 337 33.63 -1.99 -4.92
CA TRP A 337 34.51 -3.15 -4.93
C TRP A 337 35.81 -2.81 -4.23
N ASP A 338 36.30 -3.73 -3.40
CA ASP A 338 37.57 -3.62 -2.68
C ASP A 338 37.66 -2.34 -1.82
N VAL A 339 36.54 -1.95 -1.20
CA VAL A 339 36.44 -0.78 -0.32
C VAL A 339 37.21 -1.06 0.97
N LEU A 340 38.27 -0.31 1.24
CA LEU A 340 39.12 -0.51 2.42
C LEU A 340 38.61 0.30 3.61
N ASN A 341 38.10 1.50 3.36
CA ASN A 341 37.53 2.38 4.35
C ASN A 341 36.09 2.76 3.97
N LEU A 342 35.13 2.09 4.61
CA LEU A 342 33.70 2.30 4.41
C LEU A 342 33.22 3.74 4.70
N SER A 343 34.01 4.53 5.44
CA SER A 343 33.72 5.94 5.74
C SER A 343 34.27 6.91 4.67
N ASN A 344 35.11 6.44 3.75
CA ASN A 344 35.68 7.25 2.68
C ASN A 344 34.77 7.18 1.43
N PRO A 345 34.07 8.26 1.03
CA PRO A 345 33.18 8.24 -0.12
C PRO A 345 33.92 7.98 -1.45
N ASP A 346 35.18 8.40 -1.56
CA ASP A 346 35.97 8.28 -2.81
C ASP A 346 36.36 6.83 -3.16
N GLU A 347 36.20 5.89 -2.22
CA GLU A 347 36.47 4.46 -2.45
C GLU A 347 35.25 3.70 -3.00
N TRP A 348 34.07 4.32 -3.01
CA TRP A 348 32.85 3.71 -3.54
C TRP A 348 32.76 3.90 -5.06
N GLU A 349 32.14 2.95 -5.76
CA GLU A 349 31.93 3.08 -7.22
C GLU A 349 30.86 4.14 -7.53
N ILE A 350 29.94 4.37 -6.59
CA ILE A 350 28.92 5.42 -6.66
C ILE A 350 28.75 6.12 -5.31
N ASP A 351 28.38 7.40 -5.36
CA ASP A 351 27.82 8.10 -4.23
C ASP A 351 26.44 7.52 -3.84
N VAL A 352 25.97 7.86 -2.64
CA VAL A 352 24.62 7.48 -2.20
C VAL A 352 23.60 8.07 -3.17
N THR A 353 22.93 7.19 -3.91
CA THR A 353 22.06 7.55 -5.03
C THR A 353 20.65 7.00 -4.78
N PRO A 354 19.58 7.80 -4.99
CA PRO A 354 18.21 7.28 -5.00
C PRO A 354 18.02 6.24 -6.09
N PHE A 355 17.21 5.22 -5.84
CA PHE A 355 17.01 4.13 -6.78
C PHE A 355 15.60 3.59 -6.69
N THR A 356 14.96 3.47 -7.85
CA THR A 356 13.63 2.89 -8.01
C THR A 356 13.53 2.25 -9.40
N ASP A 357 12.70 1.22 -9.52
CA ASP A 357 12.30 0.69 -10.82
C ASP A 357 11.14 1.46 -11.43
N ALA A 358 10.61 0.98 -12.56
CA ALA A 358 9.47 1.58 -13.25
C ALA A 358 8.16 1.57 -12.43
N ARG A 359 8.09 0.77 -11.36
CA ARG A 359 6.95 0.69 -10.44
C ARG A 359 7.14 1.57 -9.21
N GLY A 360 8.32 2.17 -9.04
CA GLY A 360 8.69 2.95 -7.86
C GLY A 360 9.32 2.12 -6.75
N ASP A 361 9.57 0.82 -6.97
CA ASP A 361 10.14 -0.07 -5.95
C ASP A 361 11.67 0.12 -5.88
N PRO A 362 12.31 0.21 -4.69
CA PRO A 362 13.75 0.44 -4.58
C PRO A 362 14.59 -0.73 -5.13
N THR A 363 14.94 -0.64 -6.42
CA THR A 363 15.64 -1.69 -7.17
C THR A 363 16.68 -1.10 -8.11
N ALA A 364 17.88 -1.68 -8.14
CA ALA A 364 18.98 -1.26 -9.00
C ALA A 364 19.80 -2.46 -9.50
N LYS A 365 20.52 -2.29 -10.60
CA LYS A 365 21.52 -3.24 -11.09
C LYS A 365 22.89 -2.59 -11.11
N THR A 366 23.92 -3.30 -10.66
CA THR A 366 25.30 -2.83 -10.73
C THR A 366 25.84 -2.91 -12.16
N VAL A 367 26.94 -2.21 -12.43
CA VAL A 367 27.72 -2.46 -13.65
C VAL A 367 28.33 -3.87 -13.57
N PRO A 368 28.26 -4.68 -14.64
CA PRO A 368 28.93 -5.99 -14.66
C PRO A 368 30.45 -5.84 -14.53
N ARG A 369 31.07 -6.63 -13.66
CA ARG A 369 32.53 -6.65 -13.45
C ARG A 369 33.08 -8.06 -13.65
N THR A 370 34.24 -8.16 -14.26
CA THR A 370 34.89 -9.45 -14.53
C THR A 370 36.26 -9.48 -13.87
N PHE A 371 36.54 -10.56 -13.16
CA PHE A 371 37.84 -10.81 -12.53
C PHE A 371 38.48 -12.07 -13.09
N TYR A 372 39.81 -12.08 -13.12
CA TYR A 372 40.60 -13.19 -13.68
C TYR A 372 41.33 -14.00 -12.62
N PHE A 373 41.67 -13.39 -11.49
CA PHE A 373 42.37 -14.01 -10.37
C PHE A 373 42.16 -13.19 -9.10
N GLY A 374 42.51 -13.77 -7.96
CA GLY A 374 42.55 -13.08 -6.68
C GLY A 374 41.25 -13.17 -5.90
N THR A 375 41.15 -12.32 -4.90
CA THR A 375 40.01 -12.24 -3.99
C THR A 375 39.57 -10.79 -3.94
N HIS A 376 38.28 -10.57 -4.15
CA HIS A 376 37.67 -9.25 -4.17
C HIS A 376 36.53 -9.16 -3.17
N THR A 377 36.29 -7.99 -2.62
CA THR A 377 35.12 -7.74 -1.76
C THR A 377 34.13 -6.84 -2.48
N PHE A 378 32.85 -7.20 -2.41
CA PHE A 378 31.75 -6.37 -2.87
C PHE A 378 30.96 -5.90 -1.65
N ASP A 379 30.90 -4.59 -1.48
CA ASP A 379 30.19 -3.92 -0.41
C ASP A 379 29.01 -3.15 -0.97
N VAL A 380 27.86 -3.27 -0.32
CA VAL A 380 26.66 -2.51 -0.68
C VAL A 380 25.92 -2.07 0.57
N GLU A 381 25.47 -0.83 0.53
CA GLU A 381 24.76 -0.16 1.61
C GLU A 381 23.46 0.44 1.11
N VAL A 382 22.42 0.35 1.94
CA VAL A 382 21.14 1.03 1.75
C VAL A 382 20.76 1.80 2.99
N TYR A 383 20.12 2.95 2.77
CA TYR A 383 19.72 3.88 3.81
C TYR A 383 18.21 4.12 3.75
N ASP A 384 17.62 4.39 4.92
CA ASP A 384 16.30 4.98 4.99
C ASP A 384 16.33 6.47 5.38
N HIS A 385 15.15 7.11 5.31
CA HIS A 385 14.93 8.50 5.70
C HIS A 385 15.23 8.81 7.17
N SER A 386 15.32 7.78 8.03
CA SER A 386 15.67 7.90 9.45
C SER A 386 17.17 7.68 9.69
N GLY A 387 17.95 7.49 8.61
CA GLY A 387 19.40 7.26 8.67
C GLY A 387 19.79 5.84 9.06
N LEU A 388 18.86 4.89 9.08
CA LEU A 388 19.18 3.50 9.38
C LEU A 388 19.86 2.85 8.19
N LEU A 389 20.94 2.13 8.48
CA LEU A 389 21.80 1.49 7.50
C LEU A 389 21.57 -0.01 7.46
N SER A 390 21.61 -0.59 6.26
CA SER A 390 21.79 -2.03 6.07
C SER A 390 22.88 -2.29 5.07
N ARG A 391 23.75 -3.25 5.40
CA ARG A 391 24.91 -3.59 4.59
C ARG A 391 24.92 -5.07 4.25
N VAL A 392 25.45 -5.37 3.08
CA VAL A 392 25.88 -6.71 2.66
C VAL A 392 27.33 -6.63 2.20
N GLU A 393 28.14 -7.59 2.65
CA GLU A 393 29.53 -7.75 2.24
C GLU A 393 29.70 -9.17 1.65
N ILE A 394 30.15 -9.25 0.40
CA ILE A 394 30.38 -10.49 -0.33
C ILE A 394 31.85 -10.56 -0.71
N LYS A 395 32.56 -11.55 -0.20
CA LYS A 395 33.93 -11.86 -0.57
C LYS A 395 33.93 -12.90 -1.68
N VAL A 396 34.39 -12.49 -2.86
CA VAL A 396 34.50 -13.32 -4.07
C VAL A 396 35.93 -13.82 -4.21
N ASN A 397 36.14 -15.12 -4.08
CA ASN A 397 37.39 -15.78 -4.48
C ASN A 397 37.27 -16.21 -5.94
N VAL A 398 38.21 -15.77 -6.77
CA VAL A 398 38.20 -16.07 -8.19
C VAL A 398 39.04 -17.31 -8.44
N ILE A 399 38.40 -18.39 -8.90
CA ILE A 399 39.02 -19.71 -9.11
C ILE A 399 39.33 -19.90 -10.60
N PRO A 400 40.61 -19.92 -11.01
CA PRO A 400 41.00 -20.23 -12.38
C PRO A 400 40.78 -21.71 -12.68
N PHE A 401 40.15 -21.99 -13.82
CA PHE A 401 40.02 -23.37 -14.31
C PHE A 401 41.31 -23.75 -15.04
N SER A 402 42.23 -24.44 -14.36
CA SER A 402 43.52 -24.85 -14.94
C SER A 402 43.36 -25.92 -16.01
N MET A 403 42.31 -26.76 -15.90
CA MET A 403 42.02 -27.83 -16.86
C MET A 403 43.24 -28.74 -17.13
N GLU A 404 44.11 -28.93 -16.14
CA GLU A 404 45.35 -29.68 -16.26
C GLU A 404 45.17 -31.19 -16.12
N ARG A 405 44.09 -31.62 -15.44
CA ARG A 405 43.73 -33.03 -15.21
C ARG A 405 42.66 -33.47 -16.20
N SER A 406 42.75 -34.72 -16.63
CA SER A 406 41.88 -35.27 -17.67
C SER A 406 40.44 -35.48 -17.19
N LEU A 407 40.25 -36.11 -16.03
CA LEU A 407 38.97 -36.64 -15.60
C LEU A 407 38.83 -36.67 -14.07
N LEU A 408 37.72 -36.16 -13.55
CA LEU A 408 37.28 -36.35 -12.16
C LEU A 408 36.14 -37.38 -12.14
N LEU A 409 36.23 -38.36 -11.25
CA LEU A 409 35.10 -39.21 -10.87
C LEU A 409 34.49 -38.66 -9.58
N VAL A 410 33.26 -38.16 -9.66
CA VAL A 410 32.45 -37.84 -8.47
C VAL A 410 31.64 -39.08 -8.14
N ASP A 411 31.96 -39.66 -7.00
CA ASP A 411 31.34 -40.87 -6.48
C ASP A 411 30.31 -40.50 -5.42
N ASP A 412 29.04 -40.40 -5.83
CA ASP A 412 27.87 -40.16 -4.97
C ASP A 412 27.11 -41.47 -4.72
N PHE A 413 27.81 -42.61 -4.83
CA PHE A 413 27.26 -43.91 -4.51
C PHE A 413 27.19 -44.07 -2.99
N GLU A 414 25.99 -44.40 -2.49
CA GLU A 414 25.79 -44.71 -1.08
C GLU A 414 25.05 -46.04 -0.99
N PRO A 415 25.76 -47.16 -0.78
CA PRO A 415 25.14 -48.47 -0.77
C PRO A 415 24.26 -48.64 0.46
N THR A 416 23.00 -49.06 0.25
CA THR A 416 22.12 -49.51 1.33
C THR A 416 22.26 -51.01 1.64
N ALA A 417 23.14 -51.71 0.92
CA ALA A 417 23.23 -53.17 0.92
C ALA A 417 24.64 -53.70 1.19
N ALA A 418 24.73 -54.97 1.63
CA ALA A 418 25.98 -55.59 2.08
C ALA A 418 26.85 -56.19 0.95
N GLY A 419 26.50 -55.98 -0.33
CA GLY A 419 27.28 -56.42 -1.49
C GLY A 419 26.57 -57.40 -2.42
N ILE A 420 27.07 -57.53 -3.65
CA ILE A 420 26.45 -58.27 -4.77
C ILE A 420 26.22 -59.75 -4.44
N PHE A 421 27.07 -60.34 -3.60
CA PHE A 421 26.93 -61.72 -3.12
C PHE A 421 25.77 -61.90 -2.13
N THR A 422 25.48 -60.86 -1.33
CA THR A 422 24.40 -60.86 -0.34
C THR A 422 23.05 -60.50 -0.95
N THR A 423 23.06 -59.66 -1.98
CA THR A 423 21.89 -59.19 -2.73
C THR A 423 21.57 -60.03 -3.96
N ARG A 424 22.27 -61.16 -4.15
CA ARG A 424 22.09 -62.07 -5.31
C ARG A 424 22.22 -61.38 -6.67
N GLY A 425 23.13 -60.41 -6.79
CA GLY A 425 23.35 -59.69 -8.04
C GLY A 425 22.62 -58.35 -8.16
N GLU A 426 21.78 -57.98 -7.20
CA GLU A 426 20.90 -56.81 -7.35
C GLU A 426 21.60 -55.48 -7.04
N MET A 427 22.53 -55.44 -6.08
CA MET A 427 23.17 -54.19 -5.68
C MET A 427 24.59 -54.44 -5.14
N PRO A 428 25.63 -53.75 -5.67
CA PRO A 428 26.98 -53.81 -5.13
C PRO A 428 27.07 -53.06 -3.80
N ASN A 429 28.10 -53.36 -3.01
CA ASN A 429 28.53 -52.50 -1.91
C ASN A 429 29.54 -51.45 -2.44
N ASP A 430 30.01 -50.59 -1.53
CA ASP A 430 30.90 -49.45 -1.87
C ASP A 430 32.21 -49.94 -2.49
N GLU A 431 32.85 -50.92 -1.84
CA GLU A 431 34.12 -51.49 -2.28
C GLU A 431 34.01 -52.17 -3.65
N GLU A 432 32.90 -52.88 -3.92
CA GLU A 432 32.63 -53.51 -5.20
C GLU A 432 32.37 -52.48 -6.31
N HIS A 433 31.75 -51.34 -5.96
CA HIS A 433 31.46 -50.25 -6.88
C HIS A 433 32.72 -49.44 -7.22
N ASP A 434 33.53 -49.12 -6.22
CA ASP A 434 34.84 -48.49 -6.40
C ASP A 434 35.77 -49.34 -7.27
N ALA A 435 35.84 -50.65 -7.00
CA ALA A 435 36.63 -51.57 -7.80
C ALA A 435 36.19 -51.63 -9.27
N PHE A 436 34.89 -51.47 -9.54
CA PHE A 436 34.36 -51.36 -10.90
C PHE A 436 34.86 -50.07 -11.59
N TRP A 437 34.74 -48.92 -10.93
CA TRP A 437 35.17 -47.64 -11.52
C TRP A 437 36.69 -47.56 -11.69
N GLU A 438 37.47 -48.06 -10.73
CA GLU A 438 38.92 -48.16 -10.83
C GLU A 438 39.32 -48.99 -12.06
N SER A 439 38.65 -50.13 -12.28
CA SER A 439 38.86 -50.97 -13.46
C SER A 439 38.47 -50.25 -14.76
N MET A 440 37.29 -49.63 -14.81
CA MET A 440 36.77 -48.95 -16.01
C MET A 440 37.60 -47.75 -16.45
N LEU A 441 38.21 -47.04 -15.50
CA LEU A 441 38.98 -45.83 -15.77
C LEU A 441 40.50 -46.08 -15.82
N SER A 442 40.94 -47.32 -15.66
CA SER A 442 42.36 -47.70 -15.63
C SER A 442 43.15 -47.31 -16.89
N ASP A 443 42.50 -47.32 -18.06
CA ASP A 443 43.11 -46.94 -19.34
C ASP A 443 43.01 -45.43 -19.66
N VAL A 444 42.40 -44.64 -18.78
CA VAL A 444 42.27 -43.18 -18.99
C VAL A 444 43.60 -42.51 -18.68
N ALA A 445 44.23 -41.94 -19.71
CA ALA A 445 45.52 -41.29 -19.59
C ALA A 445 45.53 -40.17 -18.53
N GLY A 446 46.37 -40.33 -17.51
CA GLY A 446 46.56 -39.37 -16.43
C GLY A 446 45.52 -39.45 -15.31
N PHE A 447 44.61 -40.42 -15.33
CA PHE A 447 43.69 -40.69 -14.24
C PHE A 447 44.37 -41.57 -13.17
N ASN A 448 44.24 -41.18 -11.91
CA ASN A 448 44.67 -41.94 -10.74
C ASN A 448 43.50 -42.05 -9.77
N PHE A 449 42.94 -43.25 -9.60
CA PHE A 449 41.75 -43.46 -8.80
C PHE A 449 41.88 -42.91 -7.37
N SER A 450 43.04 -43.03 -6.72
CA SER A 450 43.23 -42.52 -5.35
C SER A 450 43.25 -40.98 -5.23
N VAL A 451 43.32 -40.24 -6.34
CA VAL A 451 43.46 -38.77 -6.36
C VAL A 451 42.38 -38.09 -7.22
N ASP A 452 41.91 -38.78 -8.25
CA ASP A 452 40.92 -38.32 -9.23
C ASP A 452 39.51 -38.88 -8.95
N GLN A 453 39.33 -39.62 -7.85
CA GLN A 453 38.02 -39.95 -7.28
C GLN A 453 37.70 -39.00 -6.12
N LEU A 454 36.44 -38.55 -6.09
CA LEU A 454 35.90 -37.67 -5.08
C LEU A 454 34.65 -38.31 -4.48
N PRO A 455 34.76 -38.92 -3.29
CA PRO A 455 33.61 -39.45 -2.60
C PRO A 455 32.78 -38.28 -2.09
N VAL A 456 31.51 -38.24 -2.45
CA VAL A 456 30.53 -37.28 -1.95
C VAL A 456 29.41 -38.03 -1.26
N LYS A 457 28.89 -37.43 -0.20
CA LYS A 457 27.69 -37.95 0.46
C LYS A 457 26.49 -37.16 -0.03
N HIS A 458 25.33 -37.83 -0.04
CA HIS A 458 24.07 -37.17 -0.36
C HIS A 458 23.87 -35.89 0.47
N GLY A 459 23.77 -34.75 -0.22
CA GLY A 459 23.60 -33.43 0.40
C GLY A 459 24.89 -32.68 0.75
N GLU A 460 26.07 -33.24 0.46
CA GLU A 460 27.34 -32.52 0.54
C GLU A 460 27.64 -31.79 -0.78
N PRO A 461 27.74 -30.45 -0.80
CA PRO A 461 27.98 -29.70 -2.02
C PRO A 461 29.42 -29.87 -2.51
N LEU A 462 29.58 -29.88 -3.83
CA LEU A 462 30.89 -29.89 -4.49
C LEU A 462 31.50 -28.49 -4.48
N SER A 463 32.76 -28.38 -4.07
CA SER A 463 33.51 -27.12 -4.20
C SER A 463 34.02 -26.94 -5.62
N ILE A 464 33.80 -25.76 -6.20
CA ILE A 464 34.33 -25.41 -7.52
C ILE A 464 35.86 -25.53 -7.58
N THR A 465 36.56 -25.29 -6.47
CA THR A 465 38.01 -25.44 -6.35
C THR A 465 38.46 -26.89 -6.57
N ARG A 466 37.64 -27.89 -6.21
CA ARG A 466 37.93 -29.31 -6.49
C ARG A 466 37.72 -29.67 -7.96
N ILE A 467 36.82 -28.97 -8.64
CA ILE A 467 36.43 -29.26 -10.02
C ILE A 467 37.33 -28.51 -11.03
N ALA A 468 37.77 -27.30 -10.70
CA ALA A 468 38.51 -26.40 -11.58
C ALA A 468 39.73 -27.01 -12.31
N PRO A 469 40.48 -27.97 -11.73
CA PRO A 469 41.59 -28.60 -12.44
C PRO A 469 41.20 -29.56 -13.56
N TYR A 470 39.94 -29.99 -13.65
CA TYR A 470 39.53 -31.13 -14.46
C TYR A 470 38.82 -30.74 -15.75
N ARG A 471 39.24 -31.35 -16.87
CA ARG A 471 38.63 -31.16 -18.20
C ARG A 471 37.28 -31.84 -18.37
N SER A 472 37.04 -32.91 -17.62
CA SER A 472 35.85 -33.75 -17.72
C SER A 472 35.48 -34.29 -16.35
N ILE A 473 34.19 -34.49 -16.14
CA ILE A 473 33.65 -35.03 -14.90
C ILE A 473 32.71 -36.18 -15.27
N ILE A 474 32.93 -37.34 -14.66
CA ILE A 474 31.92 -38.41 -14.58
C ILE A 474 31.33 -38.30 -13.18
N TRP A 475 30.01 -38.20 -13.10
CA TRP A 475 29.31 -38.22 -11.84
C TRP A 475 28.47 -39.49 -11.78
N ASP A 476 28.87 -40.41 -10.90
CA ASP A 476 28.03 -41.54 -10.56
C ASP A 476 27.00 -41.12 -9.50
N ALA A 477 25.80 -40.78 -9.96
CA ALA A 477 24.78 -40.14 -9.15
C ALA A 477 23.76 -41.17 -8.62
N LYS A 478 23.43 -41.10 -7.33
CA LYS A 478 22.38 -41.94 -6.71
C LYS A 478 21.05 -41.79 -7.47
N GLY A 479 20.49 -42.90 -7.93
CA GLY A 479 19.18 -42.98 -8.62
C GLY A 479 17.99 -42.65 -7.71
N GLY A 480 17.86 -41.39 -7.31
CA GLY A 480 16.73 -40.82 -6.58
C GLY A 480 16.47 -39.35 -6.92
N TYR A 481 17.24 -38.79 -7.86
CA TYR A 481 17.02 -37.46 -8.39
C TYR A 481 15.79 -37.48 -9.30
N ASP A 482 14.61 -37.34 -8.70
CA ASP A 482 13.34 -37.25 -9.41
C ASP A 482 13.43 -36.11 -10.45
N VAL A 483 13.50 -36.50 -11.72
CA VAL A 483 13.59 -35.61 -12.89
C VAL A 483 12.28 -34.83 -13.12
N ASN A 484 11.23 -35.12 -12.36
CA ASN A 484 9.90 -34.54 -12.55
C ASN A 484 9.64 -33.21 -11.84
N ILE A 485 10.54 -32.72 -10.98
CA ILE A 485 10.21 -31.54 -10.16
C ILE A 485 10.79 -30.24 -10.73
N TYR A 486 11.98 -30.23 -11.34
CA TYR A 486 12.52 -29.04 -12.02
C TYR A 486 13.46 -29.44 -13.18
N ALA A 487 13.11 -29.07 -14.42
CA ALA A 487 13.83 -29.37 -15.66
C ALA A 487 15.12 -28.54 -15.83
N ILE A 488 16.04 -28.61 -14.88
CA ILE A 488 17.33 -27.90 -14.88
C ILE A 488 18.46 -28.93 -14.65
N PRO A 489 19.62 -28.83 -15.33
CA PRO A 489 20.77 -29.67 -15.03
C PRO A 489 21.25 -29.46 -13.59
N LYS A 490 21.04 -30.44 -12.70
CA LYS A 490 21.29 -30.34 -11.24
C LYS A 490 22.76 -30.23 -10.83
N LEU A 491 23.71 -30.31 -11.78
CA LEU A 491 25.12 -29.99 -11.52
C LEU A 491 25.26 -28.57 -10.94
N TYR A 492 24.42 -27.63 -11.40
CA TYR A 492 24.42 -26.23 -10.96
C TYR A 492 23.85 -26.01 -9.55
N ASP A 493 22.99 -26.90 -9.05
CA ASP A 493 22.37 -26.78 -7.73
C ASP A 493 23.26 -27.32 -6.59
N ILE A 494 24.25 -28.16 -6.93
CA ILE A 494 25.09 -28.88 -5.94
C ILE A 494 26.51 -28.31 -5.88
N ILE A 495 26.97 -27.58 -6.90
CA ILE A 495 28.20 -26.79 -6.80
C ILE A 495 27.91 -25.59 -5.90
N LYS A 496 28.51 -25.56 -4.70
CA LYS A 496 28.52 -24.32 -3.91
C LYS A 496 29.53 -23.37 -4.54
N TYR A 497 29.01 -22.23 -4.98
CA TYR A 497 29.77 -21.00 -5.20
C TYR A 497 30.15 -20.45 -3.84
#